data_AF-A0A2N2XUS5-F1
#
_entry.id   AF-A0A2N2XUS5-F1
#
_cell.length_a   1.000
_cell.length_b   1.000
_cell.length_c   1.000
_cell.angle_alpha   90.00
_cell.angle_beta   90.00
_cell.angle_gamma   90.00
#
_symmetry.space_group_name_H-M   'P 1'
#
loop_
_entity.id
_entity.type
_entity.pdbx_description
1 polymer ?
#
loop_
_entity_poly.entity_id
_entity_poly.type
_entity_poly.pdbx_seq_one_letter_code
_entity_poly.pdbx_strand_id
1 'polypeptide(L)'
;MKNSFTISLKWGALLGVALSILQLAKVYSRGFDFYAFGPVLNLFNMLIFIAILYMGIKEIKEECFDGIISFTKAFLQGTIMVFVAFFVVLIYLNLQYGVIFKDELAKVNEVNREKFKENLQKDSLTTVEFEAVIISQNQIIQNEKEIVIFDANIDSINGILISNRLDTVYQYYTHFITNKRDSIELFTLGSFDNFSKVALMEVLGKYLSTLPKNDSMAPFLNTIISKSTQSFSTISPLNIRFEKEKSRIPQYTNSFSAAMFYSFSVIIFGILFNIFVAMYSYDKKKKVEQEVQPDENNSEINQ
;
A
#
# COMPACT_ATOMS: atom_id res chain seq x y z
N MET A 1 6.66 -22.36 38.98
CA MET A 1 7.21 -21.96 37.66
C MET A 1 6.86 -22.90 36.52
N LYS A 2 6.93 -24.25 36.68
CA LYS A 2 6.60 -25.18 35.58
C LYS A 2 5.17 -25.01 35.05
N ASN A 3 4.17 -24.82 35.93
CA ASN A 3 2.77 -24.67 35.52
C ASN A 3 2.50 -23.39 34.71
N SER A 4 3.02 -22.23 35.14
CA SER A 4 2.80 -20.96 34.43
C SER A 4 3.35 -20.97 33.01
N PHE A 5 4.48 -21.64 32.78
CA PHE A 5 5.05 -21.78 31.44
C PHE A 5 4.19 -22.66 30.53
N THR A 6 3.71 -23.79 31.04
CA THR A 6 2.81 -24.70 30.30
C THR A 6 1.50 -23.99 29.93
N ILE A 7 0.92 -23.20 30.83
CA ILE A 7 -0.29 -22.41 30.57
C ILE A 7 -0.01 -21.36 29.48
N SER A 8 1.12 -20.65 29.55
CA SER A 8 1.53 -19.69 28.51
C SER A 8 1.74 -20.35 27.14
N LEU A 9 2.32 -21.55 27.09
CA LEU A 9 2.45 -22.32 25.85
C LEU A 9 1.08 -22.69 25.27
N LYS A 10 0.17 -23.22 26.10
CA LYS A 10 -1.20 -23.61 25.72
C LYS A 10 -1.96 -22.44 25.12
N TRP A 11 -2.02 -21.30 25.82
CA TRP A 11 -2.76 -20.13 25.36
C TRP A 11 -2.09 -19.42 24.19
N GLY A 12 -0.76 -19.37 24.15
CA GLY A 12 -0.01 -18.86 23.00
C GLY A 12 -0.24 -19.71 21.74
N ALA A 13 -0.28 -21.03 21.87
CA ALA A 13 -0.58 -21.91 20.75
C ALA A 13 -2.03 -21.73 20.28
N LEU A 14 -2.99 -21.64 21.19
CA LEU A 14 -4.40 -21.37 20.85
C LEU A 14 -4.56 -20.03 20.13
N LEU A 15 -3.87 -18.99 20.58
CA LEU A 15 -3.84 -17.69 19.91
C LEU A 15 -3.28 -17.83 18.48
N GLY A 16 -2.15 -18.51 18.32
CA GLY A 16 -1.55 -18.74 17.00
C GLY A 16 -2.47 -19.52 16.05
N VAL A 17 -3.15 -20.55 16.55
CA VAL A 17 -4.14 -21.32 15.77
C VAL A 17 -5.33 -20.45 15.38
N ALA A 18 -5.90 -19.68 16.31
CA ALA A 18 -7.03 -18.80 16.03
C ALA A 18 -6.70 -17.74 14.96
N LEU A 19 -5.53 -17.13 15.06
CA LEU A 19 -5.02 -16.18 14.05
C LEU A 19 -4.79 -16.86 12.69
N SER A 20 -4.28 -18.09 12.69
CA SER A 20 -4.08 -18.88 11.46
C SER A 20 -5.40 -19.25 10.78
N ILE A 21 -6.45 -19.58 11.55
CA ILE A 21 -7.78 -19.83 11.01
C ILE A 21 -8.37 -18.58 10.37
N LEU A 22 -8.23 -17.41 11.00
CA LEU A 22 -8.67 -16.15 10.39
C LEU A 22 -7.91 -15.83 9.09
N GLN A 23 -6.61 -16.11 9.07
CA GLN A 23 -5.80 -15.95 7.86
C GLN A 23 -6.21 -16.93 6.75
N LEU A 24 -6.62 -18.15 7.11
CA LEU A 24 -7.18 -19.11 6.16
C LEU A 24 -8.52 -18.61 5.60
N ALA A 25 -9.42 -18.15 6.48
CA ALA A 25 -10.70 -17.57 6.09
C ALA A 25 -10.50 -16.39 5.13
N LYS A 26 -9.49 -15.55 5.38
CA LYS A 26 -9.09 -14.46 4.48
C LYS A 26 -8.75 -14.94 3.07
N VAL A 27 -8.06 -16.07 2.92
CA VAL A 27 -7.75 -16.63 1.58
C VAL A 27 -9.00 -17.17 0.89
N TYR A 28 -9.86 -17.92 1.59
CA TYR A 28 -11.12 -18.42 1.01
C TYR A 28 -12.13 -17.31 0.69
N SER A 29 -12.09 -16.20 1.42
CA SER A 29 -12.97 -15.05 1.21
C SER A 29 -12.59 -14.16 0.03
N ARG A 30 -11.48 -14.41 -0.69
CA ARG A 30 -11.03 -13.57 -1.82
C ARG A 30 -12.00 -13.54 -3.02
N GLY A 31 -12.99 -14.43 -3.07
CA GLY A 31 -14.10 -14.36 -4.03
C GLY A 31 -15.25 -13.43 -3.63
N PHE A 32 -15.27 -12.97 -2.38
CA PHE A 32 -16.16 -11.91 -1.88
C PHE A 32 -15.40 -10.58 -1.87
N ASP A 33 -16.11 -9.45 -1.95
CA ASP A 33 -15.53 -8.10 -1.96
C ASP A 33 -14.75 -7.82 -0.66
N PHE A 34 -13.49 -8.27 -0.66
CA PHE A 34 -12.63 -8.35 0.50
C PHE A 34 -12.25 -6.95 1.02
N TYR A 35 -12.36 -5.93 0.18
CA TYR A 35 -12.11 -4.55 0.57
C TYR A 35 -13.18 -4.02 1.53
N ALA A 36 -14.44 -4.42 1.36
CA ALA A 36 -15.52 -4.08 2.29
C ALA A 36 -15.41 -4.86 3.61
N PHE A 37 -14.91 -6.10 3.57
CA PHE A 37 -14.84 -6.99 4.75
C PHE A 37 -13.51 -6.93 5.53
N GLY A 38 -12.47 -6.32 4.96
CA GLY A 38 -11.15 -6.19 5.58
C GLY A 38 -11.15 -5.54 6.98
N PRO A 39 -11.85 -4.41 7.18
CA PRO A 39 -11.96 -3.78 8.51
C PRO A 39 -12.60 -4.70 9.55
N VAL A 40 -13.59 -5.50 9.16
CA VAL A 40 -14.29 -6.44 10.05
C VAL A 40 -13.33 -7.54 10.53
N LEU A 41 -12.53 -8.11 9.62
CA LEU A 41 -11.51 -9.10 9.99
C LEU A 41 -10.44 -8.53 10.93
N ASN A 42 -10.06 -7.26 10.75
CA ASN A 42 -9.13 -6.59 11.67
C ASN A 42 -9.74 -6.44 13.08
N LEU A 43 -11.03 -6.12 13.17
CA LEU A 43 -11.74 -6.07 14.46
C LEU A 43 -11.76 -7.45 15.14
N PHE A 44 -12.05 -8.52 14.38
CA PHE A 44 -12.00 -9.89 14.92
C PHE A 44 -10.60 -10.27 15.40
N ASN A 45 -9.55 -9.92 14.66
CA ASN A 45 -8.16 -10.13 15.10
C ASN A 45 -7.88 -9.46 16.45
N MET A 46 -8.30 -8.21 16.61
CA MET A 46 -8.15 -7.47 17.88
C MET A 46 -8.89 -8.16 19.03
N LEU A 47 -10.15 -8.58 18.80
CA LEU A 47 -10.94 -9.27 19.82
C LEU A 47 -10.31 -10.59 20.24
N ILE A 48 -9.78 -11.38 19.29
CA ILE A 48 -9.08 -12.64 19.58
C ILE A 48 -7.84 -12.39 20.42
N PHE A 49 -7.02 -11.39 20.07
CA PHE A 49 -5.85 -11.02 20.86
C PHE A 49 -6.21 -10.71 22.30
N ILE A 50 -7.18 -9.80 22.50
CA ILE A 50 -7.59 -9.37 23.85
C ILE A 50 -8.18 -10.54 24.63
N ALA A 51 -9.11 -11.29 24.05
CA ALA A 51 -9.81 -12.37 24.73
C ALA A 51 -8.86 -13.49 25.16
N ILE A 52 -7.99 -13.96 24.26
CA ILE A 52 -7.07 -15.07 24.56
C ILE A 52 -5.98 -14.64 25.54
N LEU A 53 -5.38 -13.46 25.36
CA LEU A 53 -4.39 -12.95 26.30
C LEU A 53 -5.00 -12.76 27.69
N TYR A 54 -6.24 -12.23 27.76
CA TYR A 54 -6.93 -12.05 29.03
C TYR A 54 -7.21 -13.38 29.72
N MET A 55 -7.77 -14.36 29.00
CA MET A 55 -8.05 -15.68 29.55
C MET A 55 -6.77 -16.38 30.02
N GLY A 56 -5.69 -16.31 29.24
CA GLY A 56 -4.41 -16.89 29.62
C GLY A 56 -3.80 -16.23 30.86
N ILE A 57 -3.80 -14.90 30.94
CA ILE A 57 -3.29 -14.17 32.11
C ILE A 57 -4.19 -14.43 33.33
N LYS A 58 -5.51 -14.56 33.15
CA LYS A 58 -6.45 -14.90 34.21
C LYS A 58 -6.19 -16.30 34.78
N GLU A 59 -6.04 -17.33 33.93
CA GLU A 59 -5.72 -18.69 34.37
C GLU A 59 -4.38 -18.73 35.13
N ILE A 60 -3.37 -18.00 34.65
CA ILE A 60 -2.08 -17.88 35.37
C ILE A 60 -2.23 -17.16 36.71
N LYS A 61 -3.03 -16.09 36.77
CA LYS A 61 -3.31 -15.35 38.01
C LYS A 61 -3.95 -16.27 39.05
N GLU A 62 -4.91 -17.10 38.64
CA GLU A 62 -5.65 -18.00 39.52
C GLU A 62 -4.82 -19.23 39.94
N GLU A 63 -4.16 -19.91 38.99
CA GLU A 63 -3.48 -21.19 39.27
C GLU A 63 -2.05 -21.05 39.77
N CYS A 64 -1.37 -19.92 39.52
CA CYS A 64 0.06 -19.76 39.82
C CYS A 64 0.38 -18.63 40.80
N PHE A 65 -0.57 -17.74 41.09
CA PHE A 65 -0.32 -16.54 41.91
C PHE A 65 -1.45 -16.22 42.90
N ASP A 66 -2.25 -17.22 43.30
CA ASP A 66 -3.30 -17.09 44.33
C ASP A 66 -4.25 -15.91 44.11
N GLY A 67 -4.58 -15.63 42.84
CA GLY A 67 -5.47 -14.53 42.47
C GLY A 67 -4.83 -13.14 42.48
N ILE A 68 -3.52 -12.99 42.66
CA ILE A 68 -2.84 -11.68 42.67
C ILE A 68 -1.61 -11.68 41.76
N ILE A 69 -1.63 -10.89 40.69
CA ILE A 69 -0.52 -10.76 39.76
C ILE A 69 -0.07 -9.30 39.61
N SER A 70 1.25 -9.07 39.63
CA SER A 70 1.80 -7.75 39.33
C SER A 70 1.82 -7.49 37.82
N PHE A 71 1.77 -6.22 37.42
CA PHE A 71 1.84 -5.82 36.02
C PHE A 71 3.02 -6.47 35.28
N THR A 72 4.24 -6.41 35.83
CA THR A 72 5.44 -6.98 35.21
C THR A 72 5.30 -8.48 34.97
N LYS A 73 4.70 -9.23 35.91
CA LYS A 73 4.48 -10.67 35.76
C LYS A 73 3.42 -10.96 34.70
N ALA A 74 2.29 -10.23 34.71
CA ALA A 74 1.23 -10.37 33.71
C ALA A 74 1.75 -10.07 32.30
N PHE A 75 2.46 -8.94 32.14
CA PHE A 75 3.05 -8.52 30.87
C PHE A 75 4.08 -9.54 30.36
N LEU A 76 4.94 -10.07 31.23
CA LEU A 76 5.93 -11.08 30.84
C LEU A 76 5.24 -12.36 30.33
N GLN A 77 4.21 -12.84 31.02
CA GLN A 77 3.49 -14.06 30.60
C GLN A 77 2.73 -13.85 29.29
N GLY A 78 2.04 -12.72 29.13
CA GLY A 78 1.40 -12.38 27.86
C GLY A 78 2.42 -12.23 26.72
N THR A 79 3.61 -11.71 26.99
CA THR A 79 4.68 -11.62 25.99
C THR A 79 5.13 -13.01 25.53
N ILE A 80 5.28 -13.96 26.46
CA ILE A 80 5.60 -15.35 26.12
C ILE A 80 4.50 -15.95 25.23
N MET A 81 3.22 -15.73 25.56
CA MET A 81 2.09 -16.19 24.72
C MET A 81 2.17 -15.60 23.30
N VAL A 82 2.48 -14.31 23.16
CA VAL A 82 2.64 -13.63 21.87
C VAL A 82 3.79 -14.24 21.07
N PHE A 83 4.93 -14.54 21.69
CA PHE A 83 6.06 -15.19 21.02
C PHE A 83 5.71 -16.61 20.55
N VAL A 84 4.98 -17.38 21.35
CA VAL A 84 4.50 -18.72 20.94
C VAL A 84 3.54 -18.58 19.75
N ALA A 85 2.60 -17.64 19.80
CA ALA A 85 1.67 -17.37 18.70
C ALA A 85 2.41 -16.96 17.41
N PHE A 86 3.46 -16.12 17.53
CA PHE A 86 4.34 -15.76 16.42
C PHE A 86 4.91 -17.00 15.73
N PHE A 87 5.49 -17.95 16.46
CA PHE A 87 6.06 -19.15 15.86
C PHE A 87 5.01 -20.04 15.21
N VAL A 88 3.84 -20.19 15.82
CA VAL A 88 2.74 -20.97 15.25
C VAL A 88 2.26 -20.35 13.93
N VAL A 89 2.03 -19.03 13.90
CA VAL A 89 1.63 -18.31 12.68
C VAL A 89 2.73 -18.36 11.62
N LEU A 90 4.00 -18.24 12.02
CA LEU A 90 5.14 -18.33 11.11
C LEU A 90 5.20 -19.68 10.41
N ILE A 91 5.08 -20.77 11.18
CA ILE A 91 5.07 -22.14 10.63
C ILE A 91 3.87 -22.31 9.69
N TYR A 92 2.67 -21.89 10.13
CA TYR A 92 1.45 -21.97 9.33
C TYR A 92 1.60 -21.22 8.00
N LEU A 93 2.04 -19.95 8.02
CA LEU A 93 2.19 -19.15 6.81
C LEU A 93 3.26 -19.71 5.86
N ASN A 94 4.34 -20.29 6.40
CA ASN A 94 5.33 -20.99 5.58
C ASN A 94 4.72 -22.21 4.86
N LEU A 95 3.88 -23.00 5.55
CA LEU A 95 3.15 -24.11 4.93
C LEU A 95 2.12 -23.61 3.92
N GLN A 96 1.39 -22.55 4.26
CA GLN A 96 0.36 -21.96 3.42
C GLN A 96 0.95 -21.46 2.09
N TYR A 97 1.95 -20.58 2.14
CA TYR A 97 2.56 -20.01 0.94
C TYR A 97 3.55 -20.96 0.25
N GLY A 98 4.16 -21.91 0.98
CA GLY A 98 5.14 -22.83 0.42
C GLY A 98 4.55 -24.10 -0.18
N VAL A 99 3.43 -24.59 0.35
CA VAL A 99 2.90 -25.92 0.00
C VAL A 99 1.45 -25.85 -0.49
N ILE A 100 0.56 -25.21 0.27
CA ILE A 100 -0.90 -25.29 0.04
C ILE A 100 -1.36 -24.33 -1.07
N PHE A 101 -0.89 -23.08 -1.03
CA PHE A 101 -1.33 -21.98 -1.89
C PHE A 101 -0.13 -21.23 -2.49
N LYS A 102 0.64 -21.91 -3.34
CA LYS A 102 1.89 -21.39 -3.92
C LYS A 102 1.70 -20.11 -4.74
N ASP A 103 0.56 -20.00 -5.44
CA ASP A 103 0.29 -18.87 -6.33
C ASP A 103 -0.20 -17.61 -5.60
N GLU A 104 -0.55 -17.73 -4.31
CA GLU A 104 -1.09 -16.59 -3.55
C GLU A 104 -0.05 -15.48 -3.32
N LEU A 105 1.25 -15.82 -3.31
CA LEU A 105 2.32 -14.82 -3.26
C LEU A 105 2.36 -13.97 -4.53
N ALA A 106 2.20 -14.59 -5.70
CA ALA A 106 2.17 -13.89 -6.98
C ALA A 106 0.98 -12.92 -7.02
N LYS A 107 -0.20 -13.37 -6.58
CA LYS A 107 -1.39 -12.53 -6.47
C LYS A 107 -1.22 -11.36 -5.50
N VAL A 108 -0.58 -11.56 -4.35
CA VAL A 108 -0.27 -10.46 -3.41
C VAL A 108 0.67 -9.44 -4.04
N ASN A 109 1.71 -9.90 -4.75
CA ASN A 109 2.64 -9.02 -5.44
C ASN A 109 1.96 -8.24 -6.59
N GLU A 110 1.00 -8.86 -7.29
CA GLU A 110 0.20 -8.22 -8.32
C GLU A 110 -0.71 -7.12 -7.73
N VAL A 111 -1.45 -7.42 -6.66
CA VAL A 111 -2.27 -6.42 -5.95
C VAL A 111 -1.42 -5.26 -5.43
N ASN A 112 -0.22 -5.52 -4.93
CA ASN A 112 0.71 -4.46 -4.51
C ASN A 112 1.14 -3.58 -5.69
N ARG A 113 1.36 -4.17 -6.88
CA ARG A 113 1.69 -3.42 -8.10
C ARG A 113 0.53 -2.57 -8.58
N GLU A 114 -0.69 -3.11 -8.58
CA GLU A 114 -1.90 -2.38 -8.97
C GLU A 114 -2.14 -1.19 -8.06
N LYS A 115 -2.13 -1.38 -6.74
CA LYS A 115 -2.26 -0.28 -5.77
C LYS A 115 -1.19 0.77 -5.92
N PHE A 116 0.05 0.35 -6.18
CA PHE A 116 1.13 1.30 -6.43
C PHE A 116 0.87 2.13 -7.68
N LYS A 117 0.41 1.51 -8.77
CA LYS A 117 0.06 2.21 -10.01
C LYS A 117 -1.13 3.16 -9.82
N GLU A 118 -2.16 2.74 -9.08
CA GLU A 118 -3.33 3.59 -8.74
C GLU A 118 -2.94 4.81 -7.91
N ASN A 119 -1.99 4.65 -6.97
CA ASN A 119 -1.47 5.77 -6.19
C ASN A 119 -0.64 6.71 -7.07
N LEU A 120 0.26 6.17 -7.89
CA LEU A 120 1.05 6.97 -8.84
C LEU A 120 0.18 7.78 -9.79
N GLN A 121 -0.96 7.26 -10.24
CA GLN A 121 -1.89 8.00 -11.11
C GLN A 121 -2.33 9.34 -10.52
N LYS A 122 -2.39 9.44 -9.19
CA LYS A 122 -2.82 10.64 -8.46
C LYS A 122 -1.68 11.63 -8.24
N ASP A 123 -0.43 11.20 -8.44
CA ASP A 123 0.73 12.06 -8.25
C ASP A 123 0.81 13.11 -9.35
N SER A 124 1.33 14.28 -8.98
CA SER A 124 1.63 15.35 -9.93
C SER A 124 2.83 15.00 -10.81
N LEU A 125 2.76 15.46 -12.05
CA LEU A 125 3.86 15.42 -13.00
C LEU A 125 4.94 16.43 -12.59
N THR A 126 6.21 16.02 -12.54
CA THR A 126 7.31 16.94 -12.25
C THR A 126 7.71 17.74 -13.48
N THR A 127 8.43 18.86 -13.29
CA THR A 127 9.02 19.65 -14.38
C THR A 127 9.85 18.81 -15.35
N VAL A 128 10.71 17.96 -14.82
CA VAL A 128 11.65 17.16 -15.62
C VAL A 128 10.92 16.13 -16.46
N GLU A 129 9.90 15.47 -15.90
CA GLU A 129 9.10 14.50 -16.66
C GLU A 129 8.23 15.18 -17.70
N PHE A 130 7.66 16.34 -17.35
CA PHE A 130 6.92 17.16 -18.30
C PHE A 130 7.76 17.49 -19.54
N GLU A 131 8.96 18.06 -19.33
CA GLU A 131 9.88 18.39 -20.41
C GLU A 131 10.28 17.16 -21.24
N ALA A 132 10.60 16.05 -20.57
CA ALA A 132 10.95 14.80 -21.24
C ALA A 132 9.82 14.26 -22.12
N VAL A 133 8.56 14.32 -21.64
CA VAL A 133 7.41 13.89 -22.43
C VAL A 133 7.17 14.81 -23.62
N ILE A 134 7.24 16.14 -23.44
CA ILE A 134 7.08 17.09 -24.55
C ILE A 134 8.13 16.84 -25.63
N ILE A 135 9.41 16.66 -25.26
CA ILE A 135 10.48 16.32 -26.21
C ILE A 135 10.17 15.01 -26.96
N SER A 136 9.73 13.99 -26.23
CA SER A 136 9.40 12.68 -26.81
C SER A 136 8.19 12.74 -27.75
N GLN A 137 7.18 13.56 -27.42
CA GLN A 137 6.04 13.82 -28.29
C GLN A 137 6.46 14.50 -29.59
N ASN A 138 7.40 15.46 -29.53
CA ASN A 138 7.94 16.07 -30.75
C ASN A 138 8.61 15.01 -31.63
N GLN A 139 9.44 14.14 -31.06
CA GLN A 139 10.11 13.08 -31.82
C GLN A 139 9.09 12.15 -32.51
N ILE A 140 8.01 11.79 -31.83
CA ILE A 140 6.91 11.02 -32.44
C ILE A 140 6.29 11.79 -33.62
N ILE A 141 6.01 13.09 -33.45
CA ILE A 141 5.45 13.92 -34.53
C ILE A 141 6.40 13.99 -35.73
N GLN A 142 7.70 14.19 -35.49
CA GLN A 142 8.69 14.26 -36.56
C GLN A 142 8.83 12.92 -37.30
N ASN A 143 8.80 11.79 -36.57
CA ASN A 143 8.84 10.46 -37.18
C ASN A 143 7.58 10.20 -38.03
N GLU A 144 6.39 10.50 -37.52
CA GLU A 144 5.14 10.33 -38.28
C GLU A 144 5.09 11.24 -39.51
N LYS A 145 5.66 12.45 -39.42
CA LYS A 145 5.82 13.34 -40.56
C LYS A 145 6.67 12.70 -41.66
N GLU A 146 7.84 12.16 -41.31
CA GLU A 146 8.73 11.51 -42.29
C GLU A 146 8.05 10.34 -42.98
N ILE A 147 7.34 9.50 -42.21
CA ILE A 147 6.57 8.37 -42.76
C ILE A 147 5.50 8.86 -43.74
N VAL A 148 4.68 9.85 -43.36
CA VAL A 148 3.60 10.34 -44.21
C VAL A 148 4.11 11.03 -45.47
N ILE A 149 5.19 11.82 -45.39
CA ILE A 149 5.81 12.47 -46.55
C ILE A 149 6.34 11.41 -47.53
N PHE A 150 6.99 10.38 -47.01
CA PHE A 150 7.52 9.28 -47.80
C PHE A 150 6.41 8.46 -48.48
N ASP A 151 5.41 8.00 -47.70
CA ASP A 151 4.32 7.16 -48.20
C ASP A 151 3.49 7.85 -49.28
N ALA A 152 3.28 9.16 -49.16
CA ALA A 152 2.50 9.95 -50.10
C ALA A 152 3.32 10.51 -51.29
N ASN A 153 4.61 10.18 -51.39
CA ASN A 153 5.53 10.70 -52.41
C ASN A 153 5.47 12.24 -52.55
N ILE A 154 5.41 12.95 -51.43
CA ILE A 154 5.32 14.41 -51.43
C ILE A 154 6.66 15.00 -51.87
N ASP A 155 6.62 15.94 -52.82
CA ASP A 155 7.83 16.63 -53.27
C ASP A 155 8.49 17.46 -52.16
N SER A 156 9.76 17.83 -52.36
CA SER A 156 10.55 18.53 -51.35
C SER A 156 9.99 19.89 -50.96
N ILE A 157 9.33 20.61 -51.87
CA ILE A 157 8.77 21.95 -51.61
C ILE A 157 7.55 21.81 -50.69
N ASN A 158 6.64 20.89 -51.01
CA ASN A 158 5.46 20.61 -50.21
C ASN A 158 5.84 19.96 -48.86
N GLY A 159 6.89 19.15 -48.81
CA GLY A 159 7.43 18.59 -47.57
C GLY A 159 7.98 19.66 -46.61
N ILE A 160 8.65 20.69 -47.14
CA ILE A 160 9.09 21.86 -46.36
C ILE A 160 7.87 22.64 -45.83
N LEU A 161 6.85 22.82 -46.66
CA LEU A 161 5.63 23.52 -46.25
C LEU A 161 4.91 22.78 -45.12
N ILE A 162 4.78 21.45 -45.20
CA ILE A 162 4.23 20.62 -44.13
C ILE A 162 5.06 20.76 -42.85
N SER A 163 6.39 20.72 -42.96
CA SER A 163 7.29 20.85 -41.80
C SER A 163 7.10 22.17 -41.07
N ASN A 164 7.13 23.30 -41.78
CA ASN A 164 6.96 24.63 -41.17
C ASN A 164 5.59 24.78 -40.47
N ARG A 165 4.54 24.18 -41.05
CA ARG A 165 3.20 24.23 -40.47
C ARG A 165 3.06 23.31 -39.25
N LEU A 166 3.66 22.12 -39.28
CA LEU A 166 3.73 21.25 -38.11
C LEU A 166 4.50 21.91 -36.97
N ASP A 167 5.62 22.57 -37.27
CA ASP A 167 6.39 23.29 -36.26
C ASP A 167 5.54 24.41 -35.63
N THR A 168 4.73 25.12 -36.43
CA THR A 168 3.79 26.13 -35.92
C THR A 168 2.73 25.51 -35.00
N VAL A 169 2.09 24.40 -35.42
CA VAL A 169 1.12 23.67 -34.60
C VAL A 169 1.76 23.20 -33.30
N TYR A 170 2.97 22.67 -33.38
CA TYR A 170 3.70 22.15 -32.24
C TYR A 170 4.11 23.27 -31.26
N GLN A 171 4.57 24.42 -31.76
CA GLN A 171 4.85 25.60 -30.93
C GLN A 171 3.61 26.09 -30.18
N TYR A 172 2.46 26.19 -30.85
CA TYR A 172 1.20 26.55 -30.20
C TYR A 172 0.77 25.52 -29.16
N TYR A 173 0.98 24.25 -29.44
CA TYR A 173 0.72 23.16 -28.50
C TYR A 173 1.60 23.25 -27.25
N THR A 174 2.92 23.39 -27.42
CA THR A 174 3.85 23.53 -26.29
C THR A 174 3.52 24.77 -25.46
N HIS A 175 3.20 25.89 -26.09
CA HIS A 175 2.80 27.11 -25.39
C HIS A 175 1.49 26.91 -24.60
N PHE A 176 0.48 26.29 -25.22
CA PHE A 176 -0.80 26.01 -24.58
C PHE A 176 -0.64 25.14 -23.34
N ILE A 177 0.10 24.03 -23.45
CA ILE A 177 0.30 23.12 -22.31
C ILE A 177 1.15 23.76 -21.22
N THR A 178 2.21 24.49 -21.57
CA THR A 178 3.08 25.16 -20.58
C THR A 178 2.30 26.21 -19.78
N ASN A 179 1.53 27.06 -20.46
CA ASN A 179 0.68 28.04 -19.77
C ASN A 179 -0.34 27.38 -18.85
N LYS A 180 -0.93 26.25 -19.28
CA LYS A 180 -1.87 25.49 -18.46
C LYS A 180 -1.20 24.87 -17.23
N ARG A 181 0.03 24.40 -17.36
CA ARG A 181 0.84 23.89 -16.25
C ARG A 181 1.13 24.95 -15.17
N ASP A 182 1.40 26.18 -15.61
CA ASP A 182 1.75 27.30 -14.73
C ASP A 182 0.51 27.91 -14.06
N SER A 183 -0.68 27.64 -14.60
CA SER A 183 -1.94 27.81 -13.87
C SER A 183 -2.07 26.70 -12.82
N ILE A 184 -2.68 26.99 -11.66
CA ILE A 184 -2.73 26.14 -10.43
C ILE A 184 -3.24 24.69 -10.65
N GLU A 185 -3.67 24.33 -11.86
CA GLU A 185 -4.00 22.97 -12.30
C GLU A 185 -2.74 22.08 -12.41
N LEU A 186 -2.37 21.41 -11.32
CA LEU A 186 -1.35 20.35 -11.35
C LEU A 186 -1.82 19.17 -12.21
N PHE A 187 -1.12 18.91 -13.32
CA PHE A 187 -1.33 17.69 -14.10
C PHE A 187 -0.99 16.46 -13.28
N THR A 188 -1.92 15.50 -13.21
CA THR A 188 -1.63 14.19 -12.63
C THR A 188 -1.05 13.25 -13.69
N LEU A 189 -0.25 12.28 -13.26
CA LEU A 189 0.29 11.24 -14.14
C LEU A 189 -0.81 10.48 -14.88
N GLY A 190 -1.95 10.23 -14.21
CA GLY A 190 -3.06 9.47 -14.80
C GLY A 190 -3.85 10.22 -15.88
N SER A 191 -3.88 11.57 -15.84
CA SER A 191 -4.69 12.37 -16.77
C SER A 191 -3.89 13.00 -17.90
N PHE A 192 -2.56 13.10 -17.77
CA PHE A 192 -1.73 13.87 -18.70
C PHE A 192 -1.78 13.35 -20.15
N ASP A 193 -1.79 12.03 -20.36
CA ASP A 193 -1.82 11.46 -21.71
C ASP A 193 -3.09 11.85 -22.46
N ASN A 194 -4.24 11.76 -21.79
CA ASN A 194 -5.50 12.15 -22.40
C ASN A 194 -5.54 13.66 -22.65
N PHE A 195 -5.11 14.44 -21.67
CA PHE A 195 -5.04 15.89 -21.80
C PHE A 195 -4.16 16.33 -22.98
N SER A 196 -2.95 15.78 -23.10
CA SER A 196 -2.01 16.12 -24.16
C SER A 196 -2.55 15.79 -25.57
N LYS A 197 -3.20 14.64 -25.74
CA LYS A 197 -3.87 14.26 -27.00
C LYS A 197 -4.96 15.26 -27.37
N VAL A 198 -5.84 15.58 -26.41
CA VAL A 198 -6.95 16.54 -26.63
C VAL A 198 -6.41 17.93 -26.96
N ALA A 199 -5.42 18.40 -26.21
CA ALA A 199 -4.78 19.69 -26.42
C ALA A 199 -4.16 19.81 -27.82
N LEU A 200 -3.43 18.78 -28.29
CA LEU A 200 -2.82 18.79 -29.62
C LEU A 200 -3.88 18.82 -30.73
N MET A 201 -4.95 18.04 -30.59
CA MET A 201 -6.06 18.04 -31.55
C MET A 201 -6.81 19.38 -31.56
N GLU A 202 -7.00 20.02 -30.40
CA GLU A 202 -7.63 21.34 -30.30
C GLU A 202 -6.78 22.41 -30.98
N VAL A 203 -5.46 22.40 -30.76
CA VAL A 203 -4.52 23.33 -31.39
C VAL A 203 -4.48 23.12 -32.90
N LEU A 204 -4.45 21.86 -33.36
CA LEU A 204 -4.55 21.54 -34.78
C LEU A 204 -5.87 22.08 -35.37
N GLY A 205 -7.01 21.83 -34.72
CA GLY A 205 -8.32 22.30 -35.19
C GLY A 205 -8.37 23.83 -35.34
N LYS A 206 -7.86 24.56 -34.34
CA LYS A 206 -7.73 26.02 -34.40
C LYS A 206 -6.83 26.45 -35.56
N TYR A 207 -5.67 25.82 -35.72
CA TYR A 207 -4.74 26.14 -36.81
C TYR A 207 -5.37 25.91 -38.19
N LEU A 208 -5.99 24.74 -38.42
CA LEU A 208 -6.64 24.39 -39.68
C LEU A 208 -7.77 25.38 -40.04
N SER A 209 -8.46 25.94 -39.05
CA SER A 209 -9.52 26.94 -39.30
C SER A 209 -9.00 28.27 -39.87
N THR A 210 -7.70 28.54 -39.75
CA THR A 210 -7.06 29.74 -40.33
C THR A 210 -6.59 29.54 -41.77
N LEU A 211 -6.54 28.29 -42.24
CA LEU A 211 -6.10 27.96 -43.59
C LEU A 211 -7.22 28.16 -44.63
N PRO A 212 -6.86 28.39 -45.91
CA PRO A 212 -7.83 28.38 -47.00
C PRO A 212 -8.59 27.05 -47.08
N LYS A 213 -9.89 27.10 -47.43
CA LYS A 213 -10.75 25.89 -47.52
C LYS A 213 -10.26 24.84 -48.53
N ASN A 214 -9.45 25.24 -49.50
CA ASN A 214 -8.88 24.41 -50.55
C ASN A 214 -7.39 24.09 -50.32
N ASP A 215 -6.90 24.24 -49.10
CA ASP A 215 -5.50 23.96 -48.77
C ASP A 215 -5.20 22.46 -48.89
N SER A 216 -4.36 22.11 -49.86
CA SER A 216 -4.01 20.72 -50.18
C SER A 216 -3.12 20.05 -49.12
N MET A 217 -2.53 20.82 -48.20
CA MET A 217 -1.64 20.30 -47.16
C MET A 217 -2.36 19.99 -45.85
N ALA A 218 -3.56 20.56 -45.63
CA ALA A 218 -4.36 20.34 -44.44
C ALA A 218 -4.64 18.85 -44.12
N PRO A 219 -4.97 17.98 -45.10
CA PRO A 219 -5.18 16.55 -44.82
C PRO A 219 -3.94 15.83 -44.30
N PHE A 220 -2.74 16.23 -44.74
CA PHE A 220 -1.48 15.64 -44.28
C PHE A 220 -1.18 16.04 -42.83
N LEU A 221 -1.40 17.31 -42.47
CA LEU A 221 -1.29 17.77 -41.08
C LEU A 221 -2.20 16.98 -40.15
N ASN A 222 -3.47 16.81 -40.54
CA ASN A 222 -4.43 16.05 -39.76
C ASN A 222 -4.02 14.58 -39.63
N THR A 223 -3.52 13.97 -40.71
CA THR A 223 -3.06 12.58 -40.70
C THR A 223 -1.86 12.39 -39.78
N ILE A 224 -0.86 13.26 -39.87
CA ILE A 224 0.36 13.19 -39.05
C ILE A 224 0.00 13.29 -37.57
N ILE A 225 -0.72 14.34 -37.17
CA ILE A 225 -1.11 14.55 -35.77
C ILE A 225 -2.03 13.44 -35.25
N SER A 226 -2.99 12.97 -36.06
CA SER A 226 -3.86 11.86 -35.67
C SER A 226 -3.08 10.56 -35.44
N LYS A 227 -2.06 10.27 -36.25
CA LYS A 227 -1.18 9.11 -36.03
C LYS A 227 -0.29 9.32 -34.80
N SER A 228 0.30 10.51 -34.64
CA SER A 228 1.16 10.83 -33.49
C SER A 228 0.42 10.68 -32.15
N THR A 229 -0.83 11.15 -32.07
CA THR A 229 -1.64 11.07 -30.84
C THR A 229 -2.02 9.63 -30.47
N GLN A 230 -2.12 8.71 -31.43
CA GLN A 230 -2.25 7.27 -31.16
C GLN A 230 -0.97 6.73 -30.51
N SER A 231 0.19 7.18 -30.96
CA SER A 231 1.50 6.78 -30.46
C SER A 231 1.88 7.38 -29.10
N PHE A 232 1.25 8.47 -28.65
CA PHE A 232 1.58 9.11 -27.36
C PHE A 232 1.42 8.20 -26.13
N SER A 233 0.54 7.19 -26.17
CA SER A 233 0.40 6.24 -25.05
C SER A 233 1.66 5.39 -24.80
N THR A 234 2.57 5.32 -25.78
CA THR A 234 3.86 4.61 -25.63
C THR A 234 4.84 5.34 -24.71
N ILE A 235 4.68 6.65 -24.53
CA ILE A 235 5.54 7.52 -23.72
C ILE A 235 4.81 8.08 -22.48
N SER A 236 3.82 7.34 -21.99
CA SER A 236 3.03 7.73 -20.81
C SER A 236 3.95 8.04 -19.62
N PRO A 237 3.87 9.24 -19.02
CA PRO A 237 4.70 9.59 -17.87
C PRO A 237 4.41 8.67 -16.67
N LEU A 238 3.16 8.19 -16.56
CA LEU A 238 2.79 7.17 -15.57
C LEU A 238 3.61 5.90 -15.76
N ASN A 239 3.70 5.37 -16.98
CA ASN A 239 4.44 4.14 -17.25
C ASN A 239 5.95 4.33 -17.05
N ILE A 240 6.48 5.49 -17.47
CA ILE A 240 7.90 5.83 -17.28
C ILE A 240 8.24 5.88 -15.79
N ARG A 241 7.45 6.60 -14.97
CA ARG A 241 7.68 6.67 -13.52
C ARG A 241 7.46 5.31 -12.87
N PHE A 242 6.42 4.58 -13.28
CA PHE A 242 6.15 3.24 -12.77
C PHE A 242 7.35 2.31 -12.99
N GLU A 243 7.90 2.20 -14.19
CA GLU A 243 9.05 1.31 -14.43
C GLU A 243 10.31 1.76 -13.68
N LYS A 244 10.52 3.08 -13.51
CA LYS A 244 11.62 3.62 -12.69
C LYS A 244 11.48 3.25 -11.21
N GLU A 245 10.26 3.23 -10.69
CA GLU A 245 9.98 3.02 -9.26
C GLU A 245 9.50 1.61 -8.90
N LYS A 246 9.32 0.74 -9.88
CA LYS A 246 8.83 -0.63 -9.71
C LYS A 246 9.65 -1.48 -8.74
N SER A 247 10.94 -1.16 -8.60
CA SER A 247 11.85 -1.80 -7.64
C SER A 247 11.55 -1.44 -6.18
N ARG A 248 10.83 -0.34 -5.93
CA ARG A 248 10.39 0.10 -4.60
C ARG A 248 9.14 -0.63 -4.11
N ILE A 249 8.42 -1.30 -5.01
CA ILE A 249 7.19 -2.02 -4.68
C ILE A 249 7.57 -3.23 -3.81
N PRO A 250 7.01 -3.36 -2.58
CA PRO A 250 7.26 -4.52 -1.75
C PRO A 250 6.89 -5.80 -2.48
N GLN A 251 7.89 -6.67 -2.65
CA GLN A 251 7.73 -7.97 -3.29
C GLN A 251 8.16 -9.07 -2.32
N TYR A 252 7.30 -10.07 -2.17
CA TYR A 252 7.64 -11.28 -1.45
C TYR A 252 8.21 -12.30 -2.45
N THR A 253 9.51 -12.59 -2.31
CA THR A 253 10.25 -13.49 -3.24
C THR A 253 10.15 -14.95 -2.84
N ASN A 254 9.82 -15.23 -1.57
CA ASN A 254 9.66 -16.58 -1.05
C ASN A 254 8.64 -16.60 0.11
N SER A 255 8.14 -17.79 0.43
CA SER A 255 7.17 -18.01 1.52
C SER A 255 7.70 -17.54 2.87
N PHE A 256 9.00 -17.73 3.14
CA PHE A 256 9.61 -17.34 4.39
C PHE A 256 9.57 -15.84 4.64
N SER A 257 9.93 -15.02 3.66
CA SER A 257 9.91 -13.55 3.75
C SER A 257 8.49 -13.01 4.00
N ALA A 258 7.51 -13.54 3.27
CA ALA A 258 6.10 -13.20 3.50
C ALA A 258 5.64 -13.62 4.90
N ALA A 259 5.91 -14.87 5.28
CA ALA A 259 5.52 -15.41 6.58
C ALA A 259 6.16 -14.63 7.73
N MET A 260 7.44 -14.27 7.62
CA MET A 260 8.15 -13.44 8.59
C MET A 260 7.51 -12.07 8.73
N PHE A 261 7.27 -11.36 7.63
CA PHE A 261 6.66 -10.03 7.66
C PHE A 261 5.30 -10.03 8.36
N TYR A 262 4.41 -10.95 7.98
CA TYR A 262 3.09 -11.08 8.62
C TYR A 262 3.20 -11.52 10.07
N SER A 263 4.09 -12.47 10.39
CA SER A 263 4.24 -12.94 11.77
C SER A 263 4.82 -11.85 12.68
N PHE A 264 5.72 -10.99 12.19
CA PHE A 264 6.21 -9.84 12.96
C PHE A 264 5.07 -8.90 13.39
N SER A 265 4.02 -8.76 12.58
CA SER A 265 2.84 -7.98 12.98
C SER A 265 2.15 -8.57 14.22
N VAL A 266 2.17 -9.90 14.40
CA VAL A 266 1.66 -10.57 15.61
C VAL A 266 2.43 -10.11 16.85
N ILE A 267 3.75 -9.92 16.75
CA ILE A 267 4.56 -9.40 17.85
C ILE A 267 4.17 -7.96 18.15
N ILE A 268 4.13 -7.09 17.13
CA ILE A 268 3.84 -5.66 17.31
C ILE A 268 2.46 -5.45 17.93
N PHE A 269 1.41 -6.03 17.32
CA PHE A 269 0.05 -5.92 17.82
C PHE A 269 -0.14 -6.67 19.14
N GLY A 270 0.46 -7.85 19.27
CA GLY A 270 0.38 -8.65 20.49
C GLY A 270 0.98 -7.94 21.70
N ILE A 271 2.15 -7.31 21.55
CA ILE A 271 2.75 -6.50 22.62
C ILE A 271 1.86 -5.32 22.96
N LEU A 272 1.34 -4.60 21.95
CA LEU A 272 0.44 -3.47 22.16
C LEU A 272 -0.78 -3.87 22.99
N PHE A 273 -1.50 -4.93 22.59
CA PHE A 273 -2.68 -5.40 23.32
C PHE A 273 -2.33 -5.99 24.68
N ASN A 274 -1.18 -6.66 24.80
CA ASN A 274 -0.71 -7.21 26.07
C ASN A 274 -0.48 -6.11 27.12
N ILE A 275 -0.04 -4.91 26.74
CA ILE A 275 0.05 -3.77 27.68
C ILE A 275 -1.31 -3.52 28.33
N PHE A 276 -2.37 -3.38 27.53
CA PHE A 276 -3.72 -3.11 28.02
C PHE A 276 -4.28 -4.27 28.86
N VAL A 277 -4.09 -5.51 28.41
CA VAL A 277 -4.57 -6.69 29.14
C VAL A 277 -3.82 -6.87 30.47
N ALA A 278 -2.51 -6.65 30.49
CA ALA A 278 -1.71 -6.72 31.71
C ALA A 278 -2.07 -5.59 32.70
N MET A 279 -2.35 -4.38 32.20
CA MET A 279 -2.87 -3.28 33.02
C MET A 279 -4.25 -3.61 33.61
N TYR A 280 -5.14 -4.21 32.83
CA TYR A 280 -6.47 -4.60 33.30
C TYR A 280 -6.43 -5.74 34.32
N SER A 281 -5.51 -6.68 34.15
CA SER A 281 -5.40 -7.86 35.03
C SER A 281 -4.65 -7.58 36.33
N TYR A 282 -3.98 -6.43 36.42
CA TYR A 282 -3.25 -5.99 37.59
C TYR A 282 -4.19 -5.65 38.74
N ASP A 283 -4.03 -6.37 39.87
CA ASP A 283 -4.67 -6.00 41.13
C ASP A 283 -3.64 -5.36 42.07
N LYS A 284 -3.89 -4.11 42.44
CA LYS A 284 -3.16 -3.42 43.50
C LYS A 284 -3.71 -3.97 44.82
N LYS A 285 -2.93 -4.82 45.51
CA LYS A 285 -3.26 -5.45 46.81
C LYS A 285 -4.31 -4.65 47.61
N LYS A 286 -5.42 -5.31 47.99
CA LYS A 286 -6.26 -4.90 49.13
C LYS A 286 -5.31 -4.56 50.28
N LYS A 287 -5.38 -3.33 50.79
CA LYS A 287 -4.72 -2.95 52.05
C LYS A 287 -5.20 -3.95 53.11
N VAL A 288 -4.26 -4.69 53.68
CA VAL A 288 -4.50 -5.51 54.86
C VAL A 288 -4.85 -4.55 55.98
N GLU A 289 -6.09 -4.59 56.47
CA GLU A 289 -6.43 -4.04 57.78
C GLU A 289 -5.56 -4.79 58.80
N GLN A 290 -4.55 -4.10 59.33
CA GLN A 290 -3.88 -4.54 60.55
C GLN A 290 -4.90 -4.35 61.66
N GLU A 291 -5.62 -5.41 62.02
CA GLU A 291 -6.20 -5.49 63.35
C GLU A 291 -5.06 -5.41 64.36
N VAL A 292 -5.01 -4.27 65.06
CA VAL A 292 -4.13 -3.99 66.17
C VAL A 292 -4.43 -5.03 67.25
N GLN A 293 -3.47 -5.93 67.52
CA GLN A 293 -3.46 -6.69 68.77
C GLN A 293 -3.29 -5.72 69.94
N PRO A 294 -4.13 -5.75 70.98
CA PRO A 294 -3.89 -4.98 72.18
C PRO A 294 -2.92 -5.76 73.07
N ASP A 295 -1.65 -5.36 73.06
CA ASP A 295 -0.72 -5.66 74.15
C ASP A 295 -0.50 -4.37 74.94
N GLU A 296 -1.16 -4.23 76.09
CA GLU A 296 -0.64 -3.40 77.19
C GLU A 296 -0.81 -4.15 78.50
N ASN A 297 0.22 -4.94 78.80
CA ASN A 297 0.61 -5.28 80.15
C ASN A 297 1.58 -4.18 80.61
N ASN A 298 1.07 -3.10 81.21
CA ASN A 298 1.88 -2.12 81.93
C ASN A 298 1.60 -2.24 83.43
N SER A 299 2.41 -3.08 84.06
CA SER A 299 2.74 -3.00 85.47
C SER A 299 3.82 -1.93 85.68
N GLU A 300 3.53 -0.88 86.46
CA GLU A 300 4.46 -0.19 87.39
C GLU A 300 3.64 0.88 88.16
N ILE A 301 3.31 0.67 89.44
CA ILE A 301 4.07 1.10 90.64
C ILE A 301 4.13 2.64 90.80
N ASN A 302 3.28 3.22 91.66
CA ASN A 302 3.65 4.00 92.87
C ASN A 302 2.53 4.94 93.37
N GLN A 303 2.34 4.89 94.71
CA GLN A 303 1.61 5.77 95.64
C GLN A 303 0.11 5.58 95.80
#